data_AF-A0A5E6MHQ6-F1
#
_entry.id   AF-A0A5E6MHQ6-F1
#
_cell.length_a   1.000
_cell.length_b   1.000
_cell.length_c   1.000
_cell.angle_alpha   90.00
_cell.angle_beta   90.00
_cell.angle_gamma   90.00
#
_symmetry.space_group_name_H-M   'P 1'
#
loop_
_entity.id
_entity.type
_entity.pdbx_description
1 polymer ?
#
loop_
_entity_poly.entity_id
_entity_poly.type
_entity_poly.pdbx_seq_one_letter_code
_entity_poly.pdbx_strand_id
1 'polypeptide(L)'
;MGFSKILFCGGLALSFTAVGNLSAGTVPHGSMGCGASAKPNHKAFERALPKHRQSHGMCARAVRVALEELTGKKLDRRDYAKEYGEPLLKTGYYVKASANAQPRNYDVRILLPRKRHHCGHIEVFYRGNWYSDFRQPGSLWNVWPKEYSRIQFYRFVGQSYPAVGSRGNGARKATLGNPNGSSRATTIRVRSAAPARTTPLF
;
A
#
# COMPACT_ATOMS: atom_id res chain seq x y z
N MET A 1 -12.69 -4.24 66.20
CA MET A 1 -12.87 -2.86 65.69
C MET A 1 -13.33 -3.00 64.24
N GLY A 2 -14.51 -2.64 63.76
CA GLY A 2 -15.73 -2.06 64.29
C GLY A 2 -16.64 -1.93 63.06
N PHE A 3 -17.84 -2.49 63.12
CA PHE A 3 -18.85 -2.41 62.06
C PHE A 3 -19.37 -0.97 61.90
N SER A 4 -19.69 -0.54 60.68
CA SER A 4 -20.79 0.41 60.46
C SER A 4 -21.31 0.35 59.02
N LYS A 5 -22.47 -0.29 58.89
CA LYS A 5 -23.45 -0.11 57.82
C LYS A 5 -24.10 1.26 58.02
N ILE A 6 -24.26 2.05 56.96
CA ILE A 6 -25.24 3.14 56.94
C ILE A 6 -26.18 2.90 55.77
N LEU A 7 -27.39 2.49 56.16
CA LEU A 7 -28.61 2.49 55.39
C LEU A 7 -29.02 3.97 55.19
N PHE A 8 -29.32 4.40 53.96
CA PHE A 8 -30.15 5.58 53.75
C PHE A 8 -31.38 5.17 52.96
N CYS A 9 -32.49 5.11 53.68
CA CYS A 9 -33.85 5.05 53.18
C CYS A 9 -34.28 6.49 52.91
N GLY A 10 -34.84 6.78 51.74
CA GLY A 10 -35.30 8.13 51.43
C GLY A 10 -35.89 8.22 50.03
N GLY A 11 -37.13 7.74 49.89
CA GLY A 11 -37.92 7.95 48.69
C GLY A 11 -38.36 9.40 48.57
N LEU A 12 -38.30 9.93 47.35
CA LEU A 12 -39.13 11.04 46.92
C LEU A 12 -39.55 10.77 45.48
N ALA A 13 -40.77 10.30 45.32
CA ALA A 13 -41.44 10.17 44.04
C ALA A 13 -41.87 11.56 43.58
N LEU A 14 -41.20 12.09 42.54
CA LEU A 14 -41.70 13.22 41.77
C LEU A 14 -42.14 12.71 40.41
N SER A 15 -43.46 12.57 40.27
CA SER A 15 -44.13 12.26 39.02
C SER A 15 -44.16 13.52 38.16
N PHE A 16 -43.38 13.55 37.08
CA PHE A 16 -43.53 14.53 36.01
C PHE A 16 -44.21 13.88 34.82
N THR A 17 -45.49 14.16 34.63
CA THR A 17 -46.19 13.94 33.36
C THR A 17 -45.77 15.02 32.38
N ALA A 18 -44.82 14.71 31.49
CA ALA A 18 -44.51 15.53 30.33
C ALA A 18 -45.17 14.89 29.09
N VAL A 19 -46.29 15.48 28.67
CA VAL A 19 -46.90 15.23 27.35
C VAL A 19 -46.11 16.08 26.35
N GLY A 20 -45.29 15.44 25.51
CA GLY A 20 -44.52 16.07 24.46
C GLY A 20 -44.54 15.20 23.21
N ASN A 21 -45.28 15.65 22.21
CA ASN A 21 -45.45 15.01 20.91
C ASN A 21 -44.33 15.47 19.94
N LEU A 22 -44.02 14.62 18.95
CA LEU A 22 -43.15 14.87 17.79
C LEU A 22 -41.65 15.16 18.05
N SER A 23 -40.80 14.20 17.72
CA SER A 23 -40.14 14.21 16.40
C SER A 23 -39.17 13.04 16.30
N ALA A 24 -39.24 12.33 15.18
CA ALA A 24 -38.29 11.33 14.76
C ALA A 24 -36.88 11.95 14.63
N GLY A 25 -36.14 11.94 15.74
CA GLY A 25 -34.71 12.17 15.76
C GLY A 25 -34.01 10.90 15.34
N THR A 26 -33.99 10.63 14.03
CA THR A 26 -32.95 9.79 13.45
C THR A 26 -31.63 10.46 13.80
N VAL A 27 -30.99 10.00 14.89
CA VAL A 27 -29.58 10.23 15.10
C VAL A 27 -28.88 9.68 13.86
N PRO A 28 -28.23 10.51 13.02
CA PRO A 28 -27.23 9.97 12.14
C PRO A 28 -26.15 9.46 13.10
N HIS A 29 -26.15 8.15 13.35
CA HIS A 29 -24.88 7.45 13.52
C HIS A 29 -24.14 7.80 12.25
N GLY A 30 -23.32 8.85 12.33
CA GLY A 30 -22.31 9.17 11.36
C GLY A 30 -21.52 7.89 11.22
N SER A 31 -21.84 7.15 10.17
CA SER A 31 -21.02 6.11 9.60
C SER A 31 -19.67 6.79 9.39
N MET A 32 -18.80 6.68 10.39
CA MET A 32 -17.36 6.81 10.23
C MET A 32 -17.07 5.83 9.10
N GLY A 33 -16.97 6.37 7.89
CA GLY A 33 -16.82 5.59 6.69
C GLY A 33 -15.69 4.60 6.94
N CYS A 34 -16.05 3.33 7.04
CA CYS A 34 -15.11 2.23 7.07
C CYS A 34 -14.19 2.46 5.87
N GLY A 35 -12.95 2.85 6.17
CA GLY A 35 -11.99 3.35 5.20
C GLY A 35 -11.96 2.38 4.03
N ALA A 36 -12.52 2.83 2.91
CA ALA A 36 -12.46 2.10 1.67
C ALA A 36 -10.99 1.69 1.50
N SER A 37 -10.75 0.40 1.32
CA SER A 37 -9.44 -0.07 0.84
C SER A 37 -9.23 0.62 -0.51
N ALA A 38 -8.63 1.80 -0.45
CA ALA A 38 -8.50 2.67 -1.59
C ALA A 38 -7.52 1.97 -2.51
N LYS A 39 -7.96 1.76 -3.76
CA LYS A 39 -7.07 1.26 -4.80
C LYS A 39 -5.78 2.10 -4.80
N PRO A 40 -4.60 1.49 -4.93
CA PRO A 40 -3.35 2.23 -4.91
C PRO A 40 -3.34 3.35 -5.95
N ASN A 41 -3.00 4.57 -5.53
CA ASN A 41 -3.01 5.75 -6.39
C ASN A 41 -1.67 5.88 -7.12
N HIS A 42 -1.52 5.10 -8.19
CA HIS A 42 -0.30 5.02 -9.00
C HIS A 42 0.16 6.37 -9.57
N LYS A 43 -0.79 7.21 -10.00
CA LYS A 43 -0.50 8.54 -10.57
C LYS A 43 0.04 9.51 -9.52
N ALA A 44 -0.52 9.48 -8.31
CA ALA A 44 -0.04 10.31 -7.21
C ALA A 44 1.36 9.88 -6.76
N PHE A 45 1.60 8.57 -6.66
CA PHE A 45 2.94 8.01 -6.39
C PHE A 45 3.97 8.49 -7.42
N GLU A 46 3.69 8.34 -8.71
CA GLU A 46 4.65 8.73 -9.77
C GLU A 46 4.96 10.23 -9.76
N ARG A 47 3.96 11.07 -9.46
CA ARG A 47 4.16 12.52 -9.29
C ARG A 47 5.02 12.87 -8.07
N ALA A 48 4.97 12.07 -7.02
CA ALA A 48 5.73 12.25 -5.80
C ALA A 48 7.18 11.73 -5.89
N LEU A 49 7.50 10.94 -6.93
CA LEU A 49 8.86 10.46 -7.13
C LEU A 49 9.83 11.59 -7.45
N PRO A 50 11.07 11.51 -6.94
CA PRO A 50 12.10 12.49 -7.25
C PRO A 50 12.55 12.39 -8.71
N LYS A 51 12.81 13.55 -9.31
CA LYS A 51 13.29 13.66 -10.71
C LYS A 51 14.81 13.92 -10.80
N HIS A 52 15.45 14.28 -9.70
CA HIS A 52 16.87 14.59 -9.69
C HIS A 52 17.74 13.32 -9.69
N ARG A 53 19.01 13.50 -10.06
CA ARG A 53 19.99 12.41 -10.26
C ARG A 53 20.99 12.23 -9.11
N GLN A 54 20.99 13.13 -8.13
CA GLN A 54 21.95 13.15 -7.01
C GLN A 54 21.22 13.16 -5.67
N SER A 55 21.82 12.59 -4.62
CA SER A 55 21.22 12.55 -3.28
C SER A 55 21.29 13.90 -2.58
N HIS A 56 20.24 14.23 -1.83
CA HIS A 56 20.17 15.35 -0.89
C HIS A 56 20.04 14.88 0.57
N GLY A 57 20.24 13.59 0.84
CA GLY A 57 20.16 13.02 2.19
C GLY A 57 18.73 12.84 2.73
N MET A 58 17.70 13.05 1.91
CA MET A 58 16.28 13.05 2.33
C MET A 58 15.52 11.77 1.96
N CYS A 59 16.23 10.65 1.78
CA CYS A 59 15.65 9.40 1.26
C CYS A 59 14.43 8.92 2.05
N ALA A 60 14.51 8.94 3.39
CA ALA A 60 13.41 8.59 4.27
C ALA A 60 12.14 9.42 4.01
N ARG A 61 12.30 10.75 3.91
CA ARG A 61 11.18 11.66 3.66
C ARG A 61 10.58 11.44 2.27
N ALA A 62 11.42 11.36 1.23
CA ALA A 62 10.97 11.23 -0.15
C ALA A 62 10.19 9.93 -0.36
N VAL A 63 10.76 8.80 0.06
CA VAL A 63 10.09 7.50 -0.05
C VAL A 63 8.81 7.48 0.78
N ARG A 64 8.83 7.97 2.03
CA ARG A 64 7.61 8.06 2.85
C ARG A 64 6.49 8.79 2.12
N VAL A 65 6.75 10.00 1.61
CA VAL A 65 5.73 10.80 0.91
C VAL A 65 5.18 10.05 -0.30
N ALA A 66 6.05 9.44 -1.11
CA ALA A 66 5.59 8.65 -2.26
C ALA A 66 4.66 7.50 -1.82
N LEU A 67 5.02 6.77 -0.77
CA LEU A 67 4.22 5.65 -0.26
C LEU A 67 2.88 6.09 0.39
N GLU A 68 2.87 7.24 1.07
CA GLU A 68 1.64 7.85 1.59
C GLU A 68 0.69 8.22 0.44
N GLU A 69 1.22 8.80 -0.64
CA GLU A 69 0.44 9.12 -1.85
C GLU A 69 -0.08 7.85 -2.56
N LEU A 70 0.71 6.77 -2.57
CA LEU A 70 0.31 5.48 -3.14
C LEU A 70 -0.84 4.84 -2.37
N THR A 71 -0.72 4.76 -1.05
CA THR A 71 -1.62 3.98 -0.20
C THR A 71 -2.78 4.80 0.38
N GLY A 72 -2.67 6.13 0.35
CA GLY A 72 -3.58 7.03 1.05
C GLY A 72 -3.46 6.96 2.57
N LYS A 73 -2.56 6.13 3.13
CA LYS A 73 -2.32 5.98 4.57
C LYS A 73 -1.08 6.73 4.98
N LYS A 74 -1.14 7.40 6.13
CA LYS A 74 0.03 8.04 6.75
C LYS A 74 0.91 6.96 7.38
N LEU A 75 2.21 7.02 7.10
CA LEU A 75 3.21 6.18 7.75
C LEU A 75 3.73 6.89 8.99
N ASP A 76 4.02 6.12 10.04
CA ASP A 76 4.70 6.63 11.22
C ASP A 76 6.07 7.22 10.80
N ARG A 77 6.28 8.50 11.12
CA ARG A 77 7.51 9.21 10.75
C ARG A 77 8.68 8.66 11.58
N ARG A 78 9.81 8.41 10.91
CA ARG A 78 11.08 8.05 11.53
C ARG A 78 12.17 8.94 10.96
N ASP A 79 13.15 9.28 11.80
CA ASP A 79 14.26 10.11 11.37
C ASP A 79 15.25 9.31 10.51
N TYR A 80 15.37 8.01 10.78
CA TYR A 80 16.31 7.13 10.09
C TYR A 80 15.62 6.17 9.12
N ALA A 81 16.22 6.03 7.93
CA ALA A 81 15.74 5.13 6.89
C ALA A 81 15.68 3.66 7.37
N LYS A 82 16.62 3.24 8.22
CA LYS A 82 16.67 1.88 8.78
C LYS A 82 15.45 1.49 9.62
N GLU A 83 14.70 2.47 10.12
CA GLU A 83 13.60 2.27 11.08
C GLU A 83 12.23 2.15 10.39
N TYR A 84 12.17 2.35 9.07
CA TYR A 84 10.92 2.32 8.32
C TYR A 84 10.33 0.91 8.13
N GLY A 85 11.05 -0.14 8.55
CA GLY A 85 10.57 -1.51 8.43
C GLY A 85 9.24 -1.76 9.16
N GLU A 86 9.15 -1.37 10.44
CA GLU A 86 7.93 -1.51 11.24
C GLU A 86 6.78 -0.63 10.72
N PRO A 87 6.98 0.68 10.44
CA PRO A 87 5.95 1.52 9.81
C PRO A 87 5.37 0.93 8.52
N LEU A 88 6.19 0.33 7.66
CA LEU A 88 5.73 -0.30 6.42
C LEU A 88 4.79 -1.48 6.71
N LEU A 89 5.19 -2.38 7.59
CA LEU A 89 4.40 -3.55 7.96
C LEU A 89 3.06 -3.16 8.60
N LYS A 90 3.09 -2.15 9.49
CA LYS A 90 1.90 -1.64 10.17
C LYS A 90 0.82 -1.10 9.22
N THR A 91 1.18 -0.68 8.01
CA THR A 91 0.19 -0.25 6.99
C THR A 91 -0.75 -1.38 6.54
N GLY A 92 -0.32 -2.64 6.67
CA GLY A 92 -0.98 -3.82 6.13
C GLY A 92 -0.82 -3.99 4.61
N TYR A 93 -0.11 -3.09 3.93
CA TYR A 93 0.12 -3.16 2.48
C TYR A 93 1.48 -3.73 2.09
N TYR A 94 2.34 -3.98 3.07
CA TYR A 94 3.69 -4.48 2.87
C TYR A 94 3.92 -5.75 3.69
N VAL A 95 4.65 -6.69 3.10
CA VAL A 95 5.13 -7.90 3.78
C VAL A 95 6.63 -8.04 3.58
N LYS A 96 7.33 -8.67 4.54
CA LYS A 96 8.75 -9.00 4.36
C LYS A 96 8.90 -10.01 3.23
N ALA A 97 9.86 -9.77 2.36
CA ALA A 97 10.25 -10.65 1.26
C ALA A 97 11.72 -11.07 1.40
N SER A 98 12.08 -12.17 0.73
CA SER A 98 13.47 -12.60 0.64
C SER A 98 14.31 -11.55 -0.09
N ALA A 99 15.50 -11.21 0.42
CA ALA A 99 16.38 -10.22 -0.19
C ALA A 99 16.75 -10.54 -1.65
N ASN A 100 16.69 -11.81 -2.05
CA ASN A 100 17.00 -12.30 -3.39
C ASN A 100 15.79 -12.27 -4.35
N ALA A 101 14.60 -11.89 -3.87
CA ALA A 101 13.42 -11.85 -4.72
C ALA A 101 13.53 -10.73 -5.76
N GLN A 102 13.06 -11.02 -6.97
CA GLN A 102 13.06 -10.04 -8.05
C GLN A 102 12.15 -8.85 -7.70
N PRO A 103 12.61 -7.60 -7.90
CA PRO A 103 11.82 -6.43 -7.56
C PRO A 103 10.61 -6.28 -8.49
N ARG A 104 9.50 -5.86 -7.91
CA ARG A 104 8.26 -5.45 -8.60
C ARG A 104 7.94 -4.02 -8.20
N ASN A 105 7.08 -3.39 -9.00
CA ASN A 105 6.66 -2.02 -8.74
C ASN A 105 6.14 -1.87 -7.30
N TYR A 106 6.54 -0.77 -6.67
CA TYR A 106 6.20 -0.36 -5.30
C TYR A 106 6.89 -1.15 -4.18
N ASP A 107 7.76 -2.11 -4.51
CA ASP A 107 8.58 -2.76 -3.49
C ASP A 107 9.56 -1.77 -2.87
N VAL A 108 9.87 -1.99 -1.60
CA VAL A 108 10.75 -1.12 -0.83
C VAL A 108 11.92 -1.93 -0.30
N ARG A 109 13.14 -1.40 -0.43
CA ARG A 109 14.33 -1.91 0.23
C ARG A 109 14.80 -0.92 1.29
N ILE A 110 15.21 -1.47 2.42
CA ILE A 110 15.90 -0.75 3.48
C ILE A 110 17.29 -1.36 3.60
N LEU A 111 18.31 -0.56 3.33
CA LEU A 111 19.70 -0.96 3.38
C LEU A 111 20.26 -0.54 4.74
N LEU A 112 20.64 -1.54 5.53
CA LEU A 112 21.22 -1.32 6.84
C LEU A 112 22.71 -1.02 6.69
N PRO A 113 23.20 0.04 7.34
CA PRO A 113 24.59 0.46 7.19
C PRO A 113 25.53 -0.51 7.90
N ARG A 114 26.81 -0.55 7.48
CA ARG A 114 27.83 -1.35 8.14
C ARG A 114 28.56 -0.59 9.27
N LYS A 115 29.05 0.62 9.00
CA LYS A 115 29.77 1.46 10.00
C LYS A 115 29.67 2.97 9.74
N ARG A 116 29.70 3.41 8.48
CA ARG A 116 29.93 4.82 8.13
C ARG A 116 28.67 5.71 8.10
N HIS A 117 27.48 5.14 7.86
CA HIS A 117 26.23 5.90 7.69
C HIS A 117 25.13 5.43 8.63
N HIS A 118 25.07 5.93 9.87
CA HIS A 118 24.16 5.45 10.91
C HIS A 118 22.66 5.51 10.58
N CYS A 119 22.24 6.33 9.61
CA CYS A 119 20.86 6.51 9.19
C CYS A 119 20.28 5.34 8.37
N GLY A 120 21.14 4.60 7.67
CA GLY A 120 20.72 3.65 6.63
C GLY A 120 20.23 4.32 5.35
N HIS A 121 19.73 3.51 4.41
CA HIS A 121 19.16 3.99 3.15
C HIS A 121 17.82 3.29 2.87
N ILE A 122 16.87 4.01 2.27
CA ILE A 122 15.59 3.46 1.84
C ILE A 122 15.35 3.85 0.38
N GLU A 123 14.92 2.87 -0.39
CA GLU A 123 14.65 3.00 -1.83
C GLU A 123 13.41 2.20 -2.20
N VAL A 124 12.64 2.71 -3.17
CA VAL A 124 11.45 2.08 -3.74
C VAL A 124 11.68 1.75 -5.21
N PHE A 125 11.23 0.59 -5.65
CA PHE A 125 11.35 0.16 -7.04
C PHE A 125 10.13 0.58 -7.86
N TYR A 126 10.38 1.21 -9.00
CA TYR A 126 9.32 1.56 -9.94
C TYR A 126 9.84 1.53 -11.38
N ARG A 127 9.14 0.82 -12.27
CA ARG A 127 9.40 0.79 -13.72
C ARG A 127 10.88 0.57 -14.07
N GLY A 128 11.51 -0.41 -13.42
CA GLY A 128 12.90 -0.79 -13.71
C GLY A 128 13.97 0.08 -13.05
N ASN A 129 13.61 1.07 -12.24
CA ASN A 129 14.54 1.94 -11.55
C ASN A 129 14.29 1.92 -10.04
N TRP A 130 15.33 2.24 -9.27
CA TRP A 130 15.22 2.47 -7.83
C TRP A 130 15.11 3.98 -7.58
N TYR A 131 14.31 4.34 -6.59
CA TYR A 131 14.07 5.73 -6.22
C TYR A 131 14.21 5.87 -4.71
N SER A 132 15.05 6.78 -4.27
CA SER A 132 15.17 7.16 -2.86
C SER A 132 14.64 8.59 -2.71
N ASP A 133 15.51 9.49 -2.30
CA ASP A 133 15.46 10.89 -2.63
C ASP A 133 15.85 11.19 -4.08
N PHE A 134 16.53 10.32 -4.82
CA PHE A 134 16.88 10.56 -6.23
C PHE A 134 16.62 9.32 -7.09
N ARG A 135 16.66 9.49 -8.42
CA ARG A 135 16.54 8.35 -9.34
C ARG A 135 17.88 7.61 -9.43
N GLN A 136 17.85 6.32 -9.12
CA GLN A 136 18.99 5.41 -9.12
C GLN A 136 18.85 4.38 -10.26
N PRO A 137 19.85 4.27 -11.15
CA PRO A 137 19.82 3.28 -12.23
C PRO A 137 19.90 1.83 -11.71
N GLY A 138 20.37 1.64 -10.48
CA GLY A 138 20.40 0.36 -9.78
C GLY A 138 20.33 0.58 -8.27
N SER A 139 19.96 -0.47 -7.54
CA SER A 139 19.91 -0.45 -6.07
C SER A 139 21.30 -0.15 -5.51
N LEU A 140 21.41 0.71 -4.49
CA LEU A 140 22.71 1.02 -3.90
C LEU A 140 23.38 -0.20 -3.27
N TRP A 141 22.62 -1.25 -2.95
CA TRP A 141 23.17 -2.52 -2.52
C TRP A 141 24.10 -3.13 -3.58
N ASN A 142 23.70 -3.05 -4.85
CA ASN A 142 24.46 -3.62 -5.96
C ASN A 142 25.65 -2.73 -6.35
N VAL A 143 25.50 -1.42 -6.22
CA VAL A 143 26.55 -0.45 -6.58
C VAL A 143 27.61 -0.33 -5.48
N TRP A 144 27.19 -0.34 -4.21
CA TRP A 144 28.05 -0.13 -3.03
C TRP A 144 27.87 -1.23 -1.97
N PRO A 145 28.10 -2.52 -2.30
CA PRO A 145 27.83 -3.63 -1.38
C PRO A 145 28.68 -3.60 -0.10
N LYS A 146 29.82 -2.90 -0.11
CA LYS A 146 30.72 -2.81 1.06
C LYS A 146 30.20 -1.86 2.14
N GLU A 147 29.31 -0.93 1.80
CA GLU A 147 28.80 0.10 2.70
C GLU A 147 27.65 -0.38 3.60
N TYR A 148 26.93 -1.38 3.12
CA TYR A 148 25.75 -1.93 3.77
C TYR A 148 26.05 -3.31 4.36
N SER A 149 25.49 -3.59 5.53
CA SER A 149 25.64 -4.88 6.20
C SER A 149 24.56 -5.86 5.76
N ARG A 150 23.33 -5.39 5.56
CA ARG A 150 22.14 -6.20 5.31
C ARG A 150 21.11 -5.42 4.51
N ILE A 151 20.26 -6.12 3.77
CA ILE A 151 19.03 -5.57 3.17
C ILE A 151 17.82 -6.14 3.90
N GLN A 152 16.85 -5.28 4.18
CA GLN A 152 15.48 -5.69 4.45
C GLN A 152 14.64 -5.39 3.21
N PHE A 153 13.90 -6.39 2.73
CA PHE A 153 13.09 -6.24 1.54
C PHE A 153 11.60 -6.36 1.87
N TYR A 154 10.81 -5.43 1.36
CA TYR A 154 9.37 -5.33 1.60
C TYR A 154 8.62 -5.34 0.28
N ARG A 155 7.74 -6.32 0.14
CA ARG A 155 6.88 -6.53 -1.03
C ARG A 155 5.58 -5.77 -0.85
N PHE A 156 5.22 -4.96 -1.83
CA PHE A 156 3.89 -4.37 -1.87
C PHE A 156 2.85 -5.43 -2.25
N VAL A 157 1.84 -5.60 -1.40
CA VAL A 157 0.72 -6.55 -1.56
C VAL A 157 -0.64 -5.84 -1.55
N GLY A 158 -0.65 -4.50 -1.55
CA GLY A 158 -1.88 -3.71 -1.54
C GLY A 158 -2.75 -3.77 -2.79
N GLN A 159 -2.30 -4.49 -3.82
CA GLN A 159 -3.15 -4.89 -4.95
C GLN A 159 -3.97 -6.16 -4.66
N SER A 160 -3.63 -6.91 -3.60
CA SER A 160 -4.06 -8.29 -3.37
C SER A 160 -4.97 -8.48 -2.16
N TYR A 161 -5.25 -7.45 -1.37
CA TYR A 161 -6.18 -7.54 -0.25
C TYR A 161 -7.59 -7.11 -0.68
N PRO A 162 -8.51 -8.05 -1.00
CA PRO A 162 -9.91 -7.75 -0.74
C PRO A 162 -10.03 -7.45 0.75
N ALA A 163 -10.71 -6.35 1.10
CA ALA A 163 -11.02 -6.06 2.49
C ALA A 163 -11.64 -7.31 3.12
N VAL A 164 -10.97 -7.89 4.14
CA VAL A 164 -11.55 -8.94 4.99
C VAL A 164 -12.82 -8.33 5.59
N GLY A 165 -13.99 -8.75 5.07
CA GLY A 165 -15.28 -8.26 5.57
C GLY A 165 -16.46 -8.15 4.60
N SER A 166 -16.40 -8.58 3.33
CA SER A 166 -17.60 -8.61 2.48
C SER A 166 -17.96 -10.01 2.00
N ARG A 167 -18.70 -10.74 2.85
CA ARG A 167 -19.62 -11.78 2.40
C ARG A 167 -20.86 -11.08 1.84
N GLY A 168 -20.78 -10.61 0.60
CA GLY A 168 -21.91 -10.07 -0.15
C GLY A 168 -22.30 -11.02 -1.27
N ASN A 169 -23.48 -11.63 -1.15
CA ASN A 169 -24.11 -12.45 -2.18
C ASN A 169 -24.18 -11.73 -3.54
N GLY A 170 -23.32 -12.11 -4.48
CA GLY A 170 -23.43 -11.74 -5.89
C GLY A 170 -24.23 -12.80 -6.63
N ALA A 171 -25.56 -12.64 -6.62
CA ALA A 171 -26.49 -13.44 -7.37
C ALA A 171 -26.08 -13.53 -8.85
N ARG A 172 -26.11 -14.76 -9.37
CA ARG A 172 -26.02 -15.06 -10.79
C ARG A 172 -27.20 -14.39 -11.50
N LYS A 173 -26.94 -13.48 -12.42
CA LYS A 173 -27.92 -13.09 -13.43
C LYS A 173 -27.34 -13.42 -14.81
N ALA A 174 -27.48 -14.70 -15.17
CA ALA A 174 -27.38 -15.12 -16.56
C ALA A 174 -28.67 -14.64 -17.25
N THR A 175 -28.58 -13.57 -18.02
CA THR A 175 -29.65 -13.17 -18.93
C THR A 175 -29.36 -13.79 -20.29
N LEU A 176 -30.18 -14.76 -20.65
CA LEU A 176 -30.33 -15.33 -21.99
C LEU A 176 -30.96 -14.28 -22.95
N GLY A 177 -30.57 -14.31 -24.23
CA GLY A 177 -31.31 -13.66 -25.34
C GLY A 177 -30.39 -12.97 -26.38
N ASN A 178 -29.73 -13.70 -27.30
CA ASN A 178 -30.13 -14.14 -28.67
C ASN A 178 -29.67 -13.16 -29.80
N PRO A 179 -29.33 -13.66 -31.02
CA PRO A 179 -28.37 -13.05 -31.95
C PRO A 179 -29.02 -12.33 -33.14
N ASN A 180 -28.30 -11.35 -33.69
CA ASN A 180 -28.11 -11.13 -35.13
C ASN A 180 -27.45 -9.77 -35.34
N GLY A 181 -26.35 -9.71 -36.10
CA GLY A 181 -25.70 -8.43 -36.40
C GLY A 181 -24.32 -8.55 -37.01
N SER A 182 -24.29 -9.02 -38.26
CA SER A 182 -23.24 -8.88 -39.27
C SER A 182 -22.07 -7.92 -38.95
N SER A 183 -20.84 -8.43 -38.95
CA SER A 183 -19.63 -7.64 -39.17
C SER A 183 -18.49 -8.50 -39.74
N ARG A 184 -18.39 -8.41 -41.08
CA ARG A 184 -17.24 -8.63 -41.97
C ARG A 184 -15.97 -9.23 -41.35
N ALA A 185 -15.66 -10.46 -41.75
CA ALA A 185 -14.36 -11.09 -41.59
C ALA A 185 -13.34 -10.49 -42.59
N THR A 186 -12.32 -9.79 -42.07
CA THR A 186 -11.11 -9.46 -42.82
C THR A 186 -10.08 -10.57 -42.58
N THR A 187 -9.90 -11.43 -43.58
CA THR A 187 -8.87 -12.47 -43.61
C THR A 187 -7.49 -11.82 -43.79
N ILE A 188 -6.68 -11.76 -42.72
CA ILE A 188 -5.25 -11.48 -42.83
C ILE A 188 -4.52 -12.81 -43.03
N ARG A 189 -3.95 -12.96 -44.23
CA ARG A 189 -3.17 -14.12 -44.67
C ARG A 189 -1.78 -14.08 -44.01
N VAL A 190 -1.56 -14.92 -43.01
CA VAL A 190 -0.23 -15.17 -42.44
C VAL A 190 0.55 -16.05 -43.41
N ARG A 191 1.63 -15.52 -44.00
CA ARG A 191 2.63 -16.33 -44.72
C ARG A 191 3.70 -16.77 -43.72
N SER A 192 3.72 -18.07 -43.45
CA SER A 192 4.84 -18.78 -42.86
C SER A 192 5.99 -18.89 -43.87
N ALA A 193 7.22 -18.64 -43.44
CA ALA A 193 8.42 -19.16 -44.11
C ALA A 193 9.50 -19.44 -43.05
N ALA A 194 10.13 -20.59 -43.22
CA ALA A 194 10.89 -21.39 -42.27
C ALA A 194 12.35 -20.90 -42.05
N PRO A 195 13.10 -21.49 -41.09
CA PRO A 195 14.44 -21.05 -40.72
C PRO A 195 15.55 -21.67 -41.59
N ALA A 196 16.61 -20.90 -41.84
CA ALA A 196 17.87 -21.42 -42.38
C ALA A 196 19.04 -21.06 -41.47
N ARG A 197 19.84 -22.09 -41.21
CA ARG A 197 20.98 -22.21 -40.31
C ARG A 197 22.25 -22.01 -41.13
N THR A 198 23.14 -21.09 -40.76
CA THR A 198 24.55 -21.13 -41.20
C THR A 198 25.46 -20.36 -40.23
N THR A 199 26.34 -21.08 -39.54
CA THR A 199 27.63 -20.63 -38.96
C THR A 199 28.74 -20.94 -39.99
N PRO A 200 30.03 -20.61 -39.78
CA PRO A 200 30.69 -19.42 -39.19
C PRO A 200 31.73 -18.81 -40.17
N LEU A 201 32.46 -17.74 -39.80
CA LEU A 201 33.94 -17.60 -39.93
C LEU A 201 34.42 -16.14 -39.70
N PHE A 202 35.61 -16.08 -39.08
CA PHE A 202 36.47 -14.94 -38.68
C PHE A 202 36.13 -14.19 -37.40
#